data_AF-A0A8T0T4Y0-F1
#
_entry.id   AF-A0A8T0T4Y0-F1
#
_cell.length_a   1.000
_cell.length_b   1.000
_cell.length_c   1.000
_cell.angle_alpha   90.00
_cell.angle_beta   90.00
_cell.angle_gamma   90.00
#
_symmetry.space_group_name_H-M   'P 1'
#
loop_
_entity.id
_entity.type
_entity.pdbx_description
1 polymer ?
#
loop_
_entity_poly.entity_id
_entity_poly.type
_entity_poly.pdbx_seq_one_letter_code
_entity_poly.pdbx_strand_id
1 'polypeptide(L)'
;LLFAPQVFLPVLQKMHWSVYCVNLVHGQIDILDPSPLTDQQQKEIHGGIAHRIRKRLNDIFQSFTSGRFIDFSHWGLPYVPVPKVVVSNDCGFFTMLFLEHYDGENRKLNINIDPLLGAQYRAQLLYYIVFHKRN
;
A
#
# COMPACT_ATOMS: atom_id res chain seq x y z
N LEU A 1 -5.62 -12.83 -11.32
CA LEU A 1 -4.99 -11.55 -11.75
C LEU A 1 -5.86 -10.80 -12.74
N LEU A 2 -6.27 -11.40 -13.88
CA LEU A 2 -7.13 -10.72 -14.88
C LEU A 2 -8.50 -10.25 -14.37
N PHE A 3 -8.95 -10.70 -13.21
CA PHE A 3 -10.26 -10.37 -12.62
C PHE A 3 -10.18 -9.72 -11.24
N ALA A 4 -8.98 -9.51 -10.69
CA ALA A 4 -8.85 -8.87 -9.37
C ALA A 4 -8.95 -7.35 -9.57
N PRO A 5 -9.95 -6.65 -9.00
CA PRO A 5 -10.13 -5.21 -9.21
C PRO A 5 -9.01 -4.37 -8.58
N GLN A 6 -8.24 -4.98 -7.67
CA GLN A 6 -7.17 -4.34 -6.92
C GLN A 6 -5.99 -5.30 -6.79
N VAL A 7 -4.78 -4.77 -6.96
CA VAL A 7 -3.52 -5.50 -6.69
C VAL A 7 -2.70 -4.69 -5.71
N PHE A 8 -2.38 -5.31 -4.57
CA PHE A 8 -1.63 -4.68 -3.50
C PHE A 8 -0.17 -5.09 -3.53
N LEU A 9 0.72 -4.11 -3.41
CA LEU A 9 2.17 -4.29 -3.33
C LEU A 9 2.71 -3.56 -2.09
N PRO A 10 3.10 -4.27 -1.01
CA PRO A 10 3.91 -3.67 0.04
C PRO A 10 5.33 -3.39 -0.48
N VAL A 11 5.85 -2.20 -0.18
CA VAL A 11 7.14 -1.73 -0.65
C VAL A 11 7.97 -1.27 0.54
N LEU A 12 9.17 -1.86 0.67
CA LEU A 12 10.20 -1.42 1.60
C LEU A 12 11.21 -0.53 0.87
N GLN A 13 11.34 0.71 1.32
CA GLN A 13 12.33 1.66 0.81
C GLN A 13 13.03 2.35 1.98
N LYS A 14 14.37 2.27 2.04
CA LYS A 14 15.17 2.93 3.10
C LYS A 14 14.62 2.69 4.52
N MET A 15 14.32 1.44 4.85
CA MET A 15 13.76 1.00 6.15
C MET A 15 12.32 1.46 6.44
N HIS A 16 11.61 2.00 5.44
CA HIS A 16 10.23 2.44 5.58
C HIS A 16 9.28 1.62 4.70
N TRP A 17 8.16 1.18 5.28
CA TRP A 17 7.13 0.42 4.58
C TRP A 17 5.98 1.31 4.12
N SER A 18 5.51 1.05 2.90
CA SER A 18 4.31 1.65 2.30
C SER A 18 3.56 0.61 1.47
N VAL A 19 2.32 0.91 1.07
CA VAL A 19 1.52 0.07 0.17
C VAL A 19 1.18 0.83 -1.10
N TYR A 20 1.36 0.16 -2.24
CA TYR A 20 0.89 0.60 -3.54
C TYR A 20 -0.28 -0.29 -3.96
N CYS A 21 -1.45 0.30 -4.16
CA CYS A 21 -2.62 -0.41 -4.66
C CYS A 21 -2.86 -0.03 -6.13
N VAL A 22 -2.61 -0.96 -7.06
CA VAL A 22 -3.04 -0.82 -8.45
C VAL A 22 -4.56 -0.97 -8.46
N ASN A 23 -5.25 0.15 -8.60
CA ASN A 23 -6.69 0.25 -8.40
C ASN A 23 -7.40 0.38 -9.75
N LEU A 24 -7.89 -0.75 -10.26
CA LEU A 24 -8.55 -0.81 -11.56
C LEU A 24 -9.91 -0.10 -11.57
N VAL A 25 -10.54 0.06 -10.40
CA VAL A 25 -11.83 0.76 -10.27
C VAL A 25 -11.67 2.24 -10.57
N HIS A 26 -10.57 2.84 -10.11
CA HIS A 26 -10.30 4.28 -10.26
C HIS A 26 -9.29 4.62 -11.35
N GLY A 27 -8.64 3.63 -11.97
CA GLY A 27 -7.63 3.89 -13.00
C GLY A 27 -6.37 4.60 -12.48
N GLN A 28 -5.92 4.24 -11.27
CA GLN A 28 -4.79 4.87 -10.60
C GLN A 28 -4.00 3.88 -9.74
N ILE A 29 -2.86 4.32 -9.20
CA ILE A 29 -2.14 3.59 -8.16
C ILE A 29 -2.18 4.40 -6.87
N ASP A 30 -3.02 3.97 -5.93
CA ASP A 30 -3.13 4.59 -4.62
C ASP A 30 -1.88 4.28 -3.78
N ILE A 31 -1.26 5.31 -3.21
CA ILE A 31 -0.09 5.19 -2.33
C ILE A 31 -0.56 5.41 -0.89
N LEU A 32 -0.44 4.36 -0.08
CA LEU A 32 -0.75 4.38 1.34
C LEU A 32 0.57 4.38 2.10
N ASP A 33 0.89 5.52 2.69
CA ASP A 33 2.14 5.73 3.39
C ASP A 33 1.86 6.23 4.82
N PRO A 34 2.21 5.44 5.85
CA PRO A 34 1.96 5.82 7.22
C PRO A 34 2.99 6.81 7.77
N SER A 35 3.96 7.29 6.98
CA SER A 35 4.95 8.26 7.45
C SER A 35 4.30 9.58 7.89
N PRO A 36 4.76 10.22 8.98
CA PRO A 36 4.27 11.52 9.45
C PRO A 36 4.78 12.69 8.58
N LEU A 37 5.20 12.40 7.34
CA LEU A 37 5.73 13.38 6.41
C LEU A 37 4.61 14.23 5.81
N THR A 38 4.97 15.45 5.45
CA THR A 38 4.13 16.34 4.66
C THR A 38 3.97 15.83 3.22
N ASP A 39 2.91 16.24 2.52
CA ASP A 39 2.68 15.87 1.11
C ASP A 39 3.87 16.15 0.20
N GLN A 40 4.58 17.25 0.44
CA GLN A 40 5.75 17.63 -0.33
C GLN A 40 6.91 16.65 -0.11
N GLN A 41 7.17 16.29 1.15
CA GLN A 41 8.19 15.30 1.49
C GLN A 41 7.83 13.90 0.97
N GLN A 42 6.55 13.53 1.01
CA GLN A 42 6.09 12.28 0.40
C GLN A 42 6.38 12.26 -1.10
N LYS A 43 6.08 13.35 -1.83
CA LYS A 43 6.41 13.47 -3.26
C LYS A 43 7.91 13.33 -3.54
N GLU A 44 8.76 13.91 -2.71
CA GLU A 44 10.22 13.83 -2.86
C GLU A 44 10.74 12.42 -2.66
N ILE A 45 10.26 11.71 -1.64
CA ILE A 45 10.69 10.34 -1.33
C ILE A 45 10.13 9.34 -2.35
N HIS A 46 8.83 9.45 -2.65
CA HIS A 46 8.13 8.50 -3.50
C HIS A 46 8.31 8.77 -4.98
N GLY A 47 8.54 10.00 -5.44
CA GLY A 47 8.49 10.36 -6.86
C GLY A 47 9.27 9.39 -7.75
N GLY A 48 10.56 9.20 -7.47
CA GLY A 48 11.38 8.28 -8.26
C GLY A 48 10.97 6.81 -8.14
N ILE A 49 10.62 6.34 -6.94
CA ILE A 49 10.29 4.92 -6.73
C ILE A 49 8.89 4.57 -7.25
N ALA A 50 7.91 5.45 -7.09
CA ALA A 50 6.53 5.26 -7.51
C ALA A 50 6.44 5.14 -9.04
N HIS A 51 7.15 6.02 -9.77
CA HIS A 51 7.26 5.90 -11.23
C HIS A 51 7.93 4.59 -11.66
N ARG A 52 9.00 4.16 -10.96
CA ARG A 52 9.65 2.87 -11.25
C ARG A 52 8.72 1.68 -10.97
N ILE A 53 7.96 1.70 -9.87
CA ILE A 53 6.98 0.67 -9.54
C ILE A 53 5.90 0.61 -10.60
N ARG A 54 5.29 1.75 -10.95
CA ARG A 54 4.26 1.85 -12.01
C ARG A 54 4.77 1.23 -13.31
N LYS A 55 5.95 1.65 -13.77
CA LYS A 55 6.57 1.13 -15.00
C LYS A 55 6.82 -0.37 -14.91
N ARG A 56 7.50 -0.84 -13.86
CA ARG A 56 7.90 -2.25 -13.74
C ARG A 56 6.70 -3.18 -13.59
N LEU A 57 5.72 -2.80 -12.78
CA LEU A 57 4.48 -3.57 -12.68
C LEU A 57 3.78 -3.61 -14.03
N ASN A 58 3.63 -2.47 -14.71
CA ASN A 58 3.00 -2.44 -16.03
C ASN A 58 3.73 -3.38 -17.00
N ASP A 59 5.05 -3.25 -17.13
CA ASP A 59 5.87 -4.09 -18.01
C ASP A 59 5.66 -5.59 -17.71
N ILE A 60 5.63 -5.98 -16.42
CA ILE A 60 5.35 -7.37 -16.00
C ILE A 60 3.94 -7.81 -16.41
N PHE A 61 2.92 -7.01 -16.14
CA PHE A 61 1.53 -7.34 -16.47
C PHE A 61 1.32 -7.41 -17.98
N GLN A 62 1.86 -6.45 -18.74
CA GLN A 62 1.81 -6.43 -20.20
C GLN A 62 2.49 -7.68 -20.78
N SER A 63 3.69 -8.03 -20.29
CA SER A 63 4.41 -9.23 -20.73
C SER A 63 3.66 -10.52 -20.37
N PHE A 64 3.29 -10.69 -19.10
CA PHE A 64 2.67 -11.93 -18.58
C PHE A 64 1.28 -12.20 -19.18
N THR A 65 0.54 -11.14 -19.53
CA THR A 65 -0.81 -11.26 -20.08
C THR A 65 -0.87 -11.16 -21.60
N SER A 66 0.28 -11.00 -22.26
CA SER A 66 0.40 -10.75 -23.70
C SER A 66 -0.43 -9.52 -24.14
N GLY A 67 -0.33 -8.44 -23.38
CA GLY A 67 -1.01 -7.17 -23.65
C GLY A 67 -2.50 -7.12 -23.30
N ARG A 68 -3.06 -8.16 -22.69
CA ARG A 68 -4.50 -8.21 -22.35
C ARG A 68 -4.86 -7.46 -21.07
N PHE A 69 -3.91 -7.28 -20.16
CA PHE A 69 -4.11 -6.44 -18.99
C PHE A 69 -4.11 -4.97 -19.40
N ILE A 70 -4.91 -4.14 -18.72
CA ILE A 70 -4.97 -2.71 -19.00
C ILE A 70 -3.58 -2.07 -18.88
N ASP A 71 -3.23 -1.19 -19.83
CA ASP A 71 -2.00 -0.41 -19.72
C ASP A 71 -2.19 0.71 -18.71
N PHE A 72 -1.41 0.67 -17.64
CA PHE A 72 -1.40 1.67 -16.57
C PHE A 72 -0.07 2.43 -16.48
N SER A 73 0.73 2.42 -17.55
CA SER A 73 2.01 3.13 -17.65
C SER A 73 1.93 4.65 -17.37
N HIS A 74 0.75 5.24 -17.56
CA HIS A 74 0.48 6.68 -17.40
C HIS A 74 -0.48 7.02 -16.24
N TRP A 75 -0.93 6.02 -15.47
CA TRP A 75 -1.87 6.23 -14.37
C TRP A 75 -1.35 7.15 -13.28
N GLY A 76 -2.28 7.86 -12.63
CA GLY A 76 -1.99 8.73 -11.50
C GLY A 76 -1.43 7.98 -10.30
N LEU A 77 -0.70 8.70 -9.44
CA LEU A 77 -0.04 8.19 -8.24
C LEU A 77 -0.50 8.96 -6.97
N PRO A 78 -1.81 9.03 -6.67
CA PRO A 78 -2.29 9.80 -5.53
C PRO A 78 -1.86 9.21 -4.19
N TYR A 79 -1.52 10.09 -3.24
CA TYR A 79 -1.34 9.73 -1.83
C TYR A 79 -2.70 9.72 -1.15
N VAL A 80 -3.06 8.59 -0.54
CA VAL A 80 -4.33 8.46 0.18
C VAL A 80 -4.13 8.85 1.64
N PRO A 81 -5.00 9.69 2.22
CA PRO A 81 -4.96 9.99 3.64
C PRO A 81 -5.14 8.72 4.47
N VAL A 82 -4.12 8.39 5.26
CA VAL A 82 -4.13 7.25 6.18
C VAL A 82 -3.58 7.67 7.54
N PRO A 83 -3.91 6.94 8.62
CA PRO A 83 -3.32 7.14 9.93
C PRO A 83 -1.78 7.08 9.88
N LYS A 84 -1.12 8.05 10.52
CA LYS A 84 0.34 8.19 10.50
C LYS A 84 0.97 7.56 11.74
N VAL A 85 2.12 6.91 11.59
CA VAL A 85 2.86 6.37 12.74
C VAL A 85 3.38 7.50 13.63
N VAL A 86 3.30 7.26 14.94
CA VAL A 86 3.95 8.11 15.95
C VAL A 86 5.31 7.51 16.35
N VAL A 87 5.43 6.18 16.33
CA VAL A 87 6.66 5.45 16.63
C VAL A 87 7.33 5.01 15.33
N SER A 88 8.63 5.29 15.19
CA SER A 88 9.38 5.14 13.92
C SER A 88 9.42 3.72 13.34
N ASN A 89 9.20 2.68 14.16
CA ASN A 89 9.29 1.27 13.74
C ASN A 89 7.93 0.60 13.49
N ASP A 90 6.82 1.33 13.58
CA ASP A 90 5.49 0.74 13.41
C ASP A 90 5.00 0.73 11.95
N CYS A 91 5.77 1.26 11.00
CA CYS A 91 5.36 1.41 9.59
C CYS A 91 5.00 0.07 8.91
N GLY A 92 5.71 -1.01 9.27
CA GLY A 92 5.39 -2.36 8.78
C GLY A 92 4.05 -2.87 9.29
N PHE A 93 3.76 -2.66 10.58
CA PHE A 93 2.49 -3.07 11.18
C PHE A 93 1.32 -2.27 10.65
N PHE A 94 1.48 -0.96 10.42
CA PHE A 94 0.46 -0.13 9.78
C PHE A 94 0.22 -0.57 8.34
N THR A 95 1.29 -0.87 7.59
CA THR A 95 1.19 -1.42 6.23
C THR A 95 0.40 -2.74 6.23
N MET A 96 0.58 -3.61 7.21
CA MET A 96 -0.23 -4.83 7.35
C MET A 96 -1.72 -4.50 7.59
N LEU A 97 -2.03 -3.57 8.49
CA LEU A 97 -3.41 -3.12 8.70
C LEU A 97 -4.02 -2.50 7.45
N PHE A 98 -3.22 -1.77 6.65
CA PHE A 98 -3.67 -1.21 5.38
C PHE A 98 -3.98 -2.31 4.36
N LEU A 99 -3.12 -3.33 4.25
CA LEU A 99 -3.37 -4.48 3.37
C LEU A 99 -4.64 -5.24 3.75
N GLU A 100 -4.97 -5.31 5.04
CA GLU A 100 -6.15 -6.03 5.54
C GLU A 100 -7.45 -5.22 5.43
N HIS A 101 -7.38 -3.91 5.66
CA HIS A 101 -8.59 -3.09 5.85
C HIS A 101 -8.79 -1.97 4.83
N TYR A 102 -7.90 -1.81 3.86
CA TYR A 102 -8.10 -0.81 2.81
C TYR A 102 -9.17 -1.24 1.81
N ASP A 103 -10.20 -0.42 1.71
CA ASP A 103 -11.19 -0.46 0.65
C ASP A 103 -10.76 0.46 -0.49
N GLY A 104 -10.19 -0.13 -1.55
CA GLY A 104 -9.79 0.64 -2.72
C GLY A 104 -10.97 1.17 -3.56
N GLU A 105 -12.18 0.64 -3.41
CA GLU A 105 -13.35 1.18 -4.13
C GLU A 105 -13.79 2.51 -3.52
N ASN A 106 -13.83 2.58 -2.19
CA ASN A 106 -14.16 3.81 -1.47
C ASN A 106 -12.92 4.65 -1.07
N ARG A 107 -11.72 4.15 -1.39
CA ARG A 107 -10.40 4.75 -1.11
C ARG A 107 -10.20 5.14 0.36
N LYS A 108 -10.63 4.28 1.28
CA LYS A 108 -10.55 4.51 2.73
C LYS A 108 -10.26 3.22 3.49
N LEU A 109 -9.82 3.35 4.73
CA LEU A 109 -9.76 2.21 5.65
C LEU A 109 -11.14 1.94 6.24
N ASN A 110 -11.49 0.67 6.37
CA ASN A 110 -12.76 0.23 6.98
C ASN A 110 -12.66 0.09 8.51
N ILE A 111 -11.55 0.53 9.10
CA ILE A 111 -11.31 0.57 10.54
C ILE A 111 -10.78 1.96 10.92
N ASN A 112 -10.97 2.31 12.19
CA ASN A 112 -10.27 3.45 12.79
C ASN A 112 -8.98 2.96 13.44
N ILE A 113 -7.83 3.43 12.98
CA ILE A 113 -6.52 3.11 13.59
C ILE A 113 -6.11 4.31 14.44
N ASP A 114 -6.12 4.12 15.75
CA ASP A 114 -5.50 5.07 16.69
C ASP A 114 -3.98 4.88 16.68
N PRO A 115 -3.18 5.87 16.24
CA PRO A 115 -1.73 5.76 16.18
C PRO A 115 -1.03 5.54 17.52
N LEU A 116 -1.67 5.88 18.64
CA LEU A 116 -1.12 5.72 19.98
C LEU A 116 -1.16 4.26 20.45
N LEU A 117 -1.95 3.42 19.80
CA LEU A 117 -2.11 2.00 20.14
C LEU A 117 -1.16 1.06 19.38
N GLY A 118 -0.08 1.59 18.79
CA GLY A 118 0.90 0.82 18.00
C GLY A 118 1.38 -0.48 18.68
N ALA A 119 1.66 -0.44 19.98
CA ALA A 119 2.04 -1.63 20.76
C ALA A 119 0.96 -2.71 20.80
N GLN A 120 -0.32 -2.33 20.85
CA GLN A 120 -1.44 -3.26 20.84
C GLN A 120 -1.58 -3.93 19.48
N TYR A 121 -1.50 -3.17 18.37
CA TYR A 121 -1.54 -3.74 17.02
C TYR A 121 -0.38 -4.71 16.78
N ARG A 122 0.83 -4.39 17.28
CA ARG A 122 1.97 -5.31 17.24
C ARG A 122 1.65 -6.63 17.94
N ALA A 123 1.11 -6.57 19.16
CA ALA A 123 0.75 -7.76 19.92
C ALA A 123 -0.36 -8.58 19.23
N GLN A 124 -1.38 -7.92 18.69
CA GLN A 124 -2.49 -8.56 17.97
C GLN A 124 -2.02 -9.23 16.69
N LEU A 125 -1.24 -8.53 15.86
CA LEU A 125 -0.70 -9.08 14.61
C LEU A 125 0.28 -10.22 14.89
N LEU A 126 1.13 -10.11 15.92
CA LEU A 126 2.01 -11.21 16.33
C LEU A 126 1.19 -12.42 16.78
N TYR A 127 0.19 -12.23 17.63
CA TYR A 127 -0.69 -13.31 18.07
C TYR A 127 -1.38 -13.97 16.87
N TYR A 128 -1.95 -13.17 15.96
CA TYR A 128 -2.57 -13.66 14.74
C TYR A 128 -1.57 -14.47 13.93
N ILE A 129 -0.38 -13.95 13.63
CA ILE A 129 0.64 -14.64 12.84
C ILE A 129 1.12 -15.92 13.52
N VAL A 130 1.22 -16.00 14.85
CA VAL A 130 1.72 -17.20 15.54
C VAL A 130 0.66 -18.29 15.60
N PHE A 131 -0.59 -17.93 15.90
CA PHE A 131 -1.67 -18.88 16.16
C PHE A 131 -2.66 -19.03 14.99
N HIS A 132 -2.33 -18.52 13.81
CA HIS A 132 -3.22 -18.61 12.66
C HIS A 132 -3.42 -20.07 12.23
N LYS A 133 -4.66 -20.45 11.92
CA LYS A 133 -5.05 -21.78 11.44
C LYS A 133 -4.40 -22.25 10.12
N ARG A 134 -3.62 -21.40 9.46
CA ARG A 134 -2.93 -21.71 8.20
C ARG A 134 -1.42 -21.92 8.38
N ASN A 135 -0.93 -21.77 9.62
CA ASN A 135 0.38 -22.26 10.01
C ASN A 135 0.30 -23.74 10.32
#